data_AF-A0A412EU77-F1
#
_entry.id   AF-A0A412EU77-F1
#
_cell.length_a   1.000
_cell.length_b   1.000
_cell.length_c   1.000
_cell.angle_alpha   90.00
_cell.angle_beta   90.00
_cell.angle_gamma   90.00
#
_symmetry.space_group_name_H-M   'P 1'
#
loop_
_entity.id
_entity.type
_entity.pdbx_description
1 polymer ?
#
loop_
_entity_poly.entity_id
_entity_poly.type
_entity_poly.pdbx_seq_one_letter_code
_entity_poly.pdbx_strand_id
1 'polypeptide(L)'
;MSRLGTELPKEYSDRFDELRQNRVEVSYYKYGTAADNFGMKLVNALESHDMCVKKYKETGNTEYLCDAANYLMFEFMYPQREGAFFKSTDSGESAGVAGTPINQLKEKWY
;
A
#
# COMPACT_ATOMS: atom_id res chain seq x y z
N MET A 1 -10.29 -4.36 14.60
CA MET A 1 -9.56 -5.55 14.13
C MET A 1 -10.35 -6.17 12.99
N SER A 2 -9.70 -6.52 11.89
CA SER A 2 -10.32 -7.21 10.77
C SER A 2 -10.55 -8.68 11.11
N ARG A 3 -11.51 -9.33 10.43
CA ARG A 3 -11.72 -10.78 10.59
C ARG A 3 -10.43 -11.55 10.32
N LEU A 4 -9.74 -11.20 9.23
CA LEU A 4 -8.50 -11.88 8.83
C LEU A 4 -7.34 -11.63 9.80
N GLY A 5 -7.16 -10.39 10.27
CA GLY A 5 -6.16 -10.07 11.30
C GLY A 5 -6.41 -10.77 12.63
N THR A 6 -7.69 -11.05 12.94
CA THR A 6 -8.07 -11.81 14.14
C THR A 6 -7.86 -13.32 13.96
N GLU A 7 -8.32 -13.89 12.84
CA GLU A 7 -8.28 -15.33 12.57
C GLU A 7 -6.87 -15.81 12.15
N LEU A 8 -6.12 -14.98 11.43
CA LEU A 8 -4.81 -15.29 10.84
C LEU A 8 -3.81 -14.13 11.07
N PRO A 9 -3.44 -13.82 12.33
CA PRO A 9 -2.62 -12.65 12.67
C PRO A 9 -1.17 -12.68 12.12
N LYS A 10 -0.71 -13.84 11.65
CA LYS A 10 0.59 -13.97 10.97
C LYS A 10 0.52 -13.57 9.49
N GLU A 11 -0.68 -13.60 8.91
CA GLU A 11 -0.93 -13.34 7.50
C GLU A 11 -1.44 -11.92 7.25
N TYR A 12 -2.11 -11.31 8.25
CA TYR A 12 -2.63 -9.94 8.15
C TYR A 12 -2.36 -9.14 9.42
N SER A 13 -1.86 -7.91 9.27
CA SER A 13 -1.46 -7.05 10.38
C SER A 13 -2.44 -5.90 10.61
N ASP A 14 -3.39 -6.09 11.53
CA ASP A 14 -4.28 -4.99 11.96
C ASP A 14 -3.50 -3.84 12.62
N ARG A 15 -2.34 -4.12 13.22
CA ARG A 15 -1.42 -3.10 13.74
C ARG A 15 -0.92 -2.18 12.62
N PHE A 16 -0.63 -2.71 11.43
CA PHE A 16 -0.23 -1.89 10.28
C PHE A 16 -1.36 -0.96 9.85
N ASP A 17 -2.61 -1.46 9.83
CA ASP A 17 -3.79 -0.64 9.53
C ASP A 17 -4.02 0.48 10.55
N GLU A 18 -3.90 0.19 11.84
CA GLU A 18 -3.99 1.21 12.89
C GLU A 18 -2.91 2.27 12.72
N LEU A 19 -1.66 1.85 12.51
CA LEU A 19 -0.55 2.77 12.36
C LEU A 19 -0.73 3.67 11.15
N ARG A 20 -1.12 3.14 9.98
CA ARG A 20 -1.30 3.97 8.78
C ARG A 20 -2.49 4.94 8.92
N GLN A 21 -3.57 4.55 9.60
CA GLN A 21 -4.70 5.44 9.90
C GLN A 21 -4.28 6.64 10.75
N ASN A 22 -3.51 6.41 11.82
CA ASN A 22 -3.01 7.49 12.69
C ASN A 22 -2.17 8.53 11.91
N ARG A 23 -1.43 8.09 10.89
CA ARG A 23 -0.60 8.98 10.05
C ARG A 23 -1.46 9.80 9.10
N VAL A 24 -2.54 9.22 8.56
CA VAL A 24 -3.51 9.96 7.75
C VAL A 24 -4.22 11.02 8.59
N GLU A 25 -4.60 10.69 9.83
CA GLU A 25 -5.22 11.65 10.74
C GLU A 25 -4.31 12.86 11.01
N VAL A 26 -3.05 12.63 11.37
CA VAL A 26 -2.07 13.72 11.56
C VAL A 26 -1.86 14.51 10.27
N SER A 27 -1.82 13.83 9.12
CA SER A 27 -1.65 14.46 7.81
C SER A 27 -2.81 15.37 7.44
N TYR A 28 -4.05 15.01 7.80
CA TYR A 28 -5.23 15.84 7.56
C TYR A 28 -5.09 17.22 8.20
N TYR A 29 -4.67 17.27 9.47
CA TYR A 29 -4.47 18.54 10.18
C TYR A 29 -3.23 19.30 9.69
N LYS A 30 -2.21 18.61 9.17
CA LYS A 30 -0.97 19.23 8.72
C LYS A 30 -1.03 19.77 7.30
N TYR A 31 -1.71 19.07 6.38
CA TYR A 31 -1.65 19.32 4.94
C TYR A 31 -3.03 19.48 4.28
N GLY A 32 -4.12 19.38 5.03
CA GLY A 32 -5.48 19.44 4.50
C GLY A 32 -5.97 18.10 3.94
N THR A 33 -7.04 18.15 3.14
CA THR A 33 -7.74 16.93 2.72
C THR A 33 -6.96 16.16 1.66
N ALA A 34 -7.06 14.82 1.69
CA ALA A 34 -6.52 13.99 0.62
C ALA A 34 -7.23 14.23 -0.71
N ALA A 35 -8.55 14.52 -0.68
CA ALA A 35 -9.33 14.81 -1.87
C ALA A 35 -8.77 16.00 -2.66
N ASP A 36 -8.43 17.09 -1.97
CA ASP A 36 -7.85 18.26 -2.61
C ASP A 36 -6.42 17.98 -3.07
N ASN A 37 -5.57 17.47 -2.17
CA ASN A 37 -4.15 17.25 -2.47
C ASN A 37 -3.92 16.32 -3.67
N PHE A 38 -4.63 15.20 -3.74
CA PHE A 38 -4.44 14.20 -4.80
C PHE A 38 -5.42 14.38 -5.95
N GLY A 39 -6.67 14.75 -5.69
CA GLY A 39 -7.68 14.99 -6.72
C GLY A 39 -7.39 16.20 -7.60
N MET A 40 -6.77 17.24 -7.03
CA MET A 40 -6.28 18.40 -7.80
C MET A 40 -4.84 18.21 -8.30
N LYS A 41 -4.24 17.02 -8.10
CA LYS A 41 -2.87 16.68 -8.52
C LYS A 41 -1.79 17.62 -7.95
N LEU A 42 -2.00 18.13 -6.73
CA LEU A 42 -1.01 18.97 -6.02
C LEU A 42 0.14 18.14 -5.43
N VAL A 43 -0.14 16.87 -5.12
CA VAL A 43 0.84 15.90 -4.63
C VAL A 43 0.82 14.68 -5.54
N ASN A 44 1.97 14.24 -6.03
CA ASN A 44 2.09 12.99 -6.79
C ASN A 44 2.23 11.81 -5.82
N ALA A 45 1.21 10.95 -5.77
CA ALA A 45 1.15 9.82 -4.85
C ALA A 45 2.20 8.74 -5.15
N LEU A 46 2.39 8.38 -6.43
CA LEU A 46 3.35 7.34 -6.82
C LEU A 46 4.80 7.77 -6.59
N GLU A 47 5.15 9.01 -6.91
CA GLU A 47 6.48 9.55 -6.60
C GLU A 47 6.73 9.60 -5.08
N SER A 48 5.72 9.99 -4.31
CA SER A 48 5.82 10.03 -2.84
C SER A 48 5.96 8.62 -2.23
N HIS A 49 5.25 7.62 -2.77
CA HIS A 49 5.44 6.21 -2.43
C HIS A 49 6.90 5.80 -2.63
N ASP A 50 7.49 6.10 -3.79
CA ASP A 50 8.85 5.68 -4.12
C ASP A 50 9.89 6.31 -3.19
N MET A 51 9.67 7.58 -2.81
CA MET A 51 10.47 8.26 -1.79
C MET A 51 10.39 7.55 -0.43
N CYS A 52 9.21 7.13 0.00
CA CYS A 52 9.02 6.38 1.25
C CYS A 52 9.72 5.02 1.21
N VAL A 53 9.57 4.25 0.12
CA VAL A 53 10.26 2.95 -0.03
C VAL A 53 11.78 3.12 -0.04
N LYS A 54 12.29 4.16 -0.72
CA LYS A 54 13.71 4.50 -0.69
C LYS A 54 14.17 4.82 0.74
N LYS A 55 13.42 5.64 1.47
CA LYS A 55 13.78 6.03 2.84
C LYS A 55 13.73 4.86 3.82
N TYR A 56 12.79 3.94 3.65
CA TYR A 56 12.77 2.68 4.39
C TYR A 56 14.05 1.88 4.14
N LYS A 57 14.46 1.71 2.88
CA LYS A 57 15.70 0.99 2.55
C LYS A 57 16.96 1.63 3.16
N GLU A 58 16.97 2.95 3.29
CA GLU A 58 18.09 3.69 3.91
C GLU A 58 18.11 3.58 5.45
N THR A 59 16.95 3.58 6.09
CA THR A 59 16.85 3.81 7.55
C THR A 59 16.36 2.60 8.35
N GLY A 60 15.67 1.66 7.70
CA GLY A 60 14.96 0.57 8.36
C GLY A 60 13.70 0.98 9.12
N ASN A 61 13.30 2.26 9.12
CA ASN A 61 12.10 2.70 9.84
C ASN A 61 10.82 2.28 9.09
N THR A 62 10.06 1.37 9.69
CA THR A 62 8.82 0.81 9.12
C THR A 62 7.66 1.79 9.03
N GLU A 63 7.74 2.96 9.65
CA GLU A 63 6.78 4.05 9.45
C GLU A 63 6.70 4.45 7.97
N TYR A 64 7.82 4.50 7.26
CA TYR A 64 7.83 4.81 5.83
C TYR A 64 7.07 3.76 4.99
N LEU A 65 6.93 2.51 5.47
CA LEU A 65 6.08 1.52 4.80
C LEU A 65 4.58 1.82 5.01
N CYS A 66 4.20 2.37 6.17
CA CYS A 66 2.84 2.83 6.43
C CYS A 66 2.49 3.99 5.50
N ASP A 67 3.41 4.96 5.36
CA ASP A 67 3.23 6.11 4.46
C ASP A 67 3.20 5.68 2.99
N ALA A 68 4.08 4.78 2.56
CA ALA A 68 4.05 4.23 1.21
C ALA A 68 2.70 3.59 0.88
N ALA A 69 2.13 2.80 1.81
CA ALA A 69 0.81 2.21 1.63
C ALA A 69 -0.31 3.27 1.61
N ASN A 70 -0.22 4.32 2.42
CA ASN A 70 -1.17 5.44 2.37
C ASN A 70 -1.12 6.16 1.03
N TYR A 71 0.05 6.41 0.45
CA TYR A 71 0.15 7.00 -0.89
C TYR A 71 -0.45 6.11 -1.97
N LEU A 72 -0.24 4.79 -1.93
CA LEU A 72 -0.92 3.87 -2.85
C LEU A 72 -2.44 3.88 -2.66
N MET A 73 -2.91 3.97 -1.42
CA MET A 73 -4.33 4.12 -1.12
C MET A 73 -4.88 5.44 -1.68
N PHE A 74 -4.12 6.54 -1.60
CA PHE A 74 -4.54 7.82 -2.17
C PHE A 74 -4.58 7.80 -3.70
N GLU A 75 -3.61 7.16 -4.36
CA GLU A 75 -3.68 6.94 -5.83
C GLU A 75 -4.87 6.06 -6.20
N PHE A 76 -5.23 5.06 -5.38
CA PHE A 76 -6.43 4.26 -5.60
C PHE A 76 -7.73 5.09 -5.46
N MET A 77 -7.80 5.98 -4.47
CA MET A 77 -8.98 6.83 -4.22
C MET A 77 -9.12 7.99 -5.21
N TYR A 78 -8.00 8.60 -5.59
CA TYR A 78 -7.92 9.78 -6.43
C TYR A 78 -6.89 9.54 -7.56
N PRO A 79 -7.17 8.59 -8.47
CA PRO A 79 -6.19 8.20 -9.47
C PRO A 79 -5.83 9.37 -10.38
N GLN A 80 -4.53 9.60 -10.53
CA GLN A 80 -4.03 10.68 -11.38
C GLN A 80 -3.86 10.22 -12.83
N ARG A 81 -3.73 8.91 -13.02
CA ARG A 81 -3.73 8.25 -14.33
C ARG A 81 -5.13 8.28 -14.97
N GLU A 82 -5.20 8.81 -16.18
CA GLU A 82 -6.44 8.78 -16.97
C GLU A 82 -6.90 7.35 -17.25
N GLY A 83 -8.19 7.10 -17.03
CA GLY A 83 -8.79 5.79 -17.26
C GLY A 83 -8.34 4.71 -16.27
N ALA A 84 -7.83 5.07 -15.08
CA ALA A 84 -7.58 4.09 -14.03
C ALA A 84 -8.89 3.43 -13.57
N PHE A 85 -8.86 2.11 -13.37
CA PHE A 85 -10.00 1.32 -12.91
C PHE A 85 -9.54 0.13 -12.08
N PHE A 86 -10.45 -0.41 -11.29
CA PHE A 86 -10.26 -1.68 -10.61
C PHE A 86 -10.97 -2.80 -11.38
N LYS A 87 -10.22 -3.84 -11.75
CA LYS A 87 -10.72 -5.12 -12.27
C LYS A 87 -10.00 -6.22 -11.52
N SER A 88 -10.76 -7.20 -11.02
CA SER A 88 -10.16 -8.41 -10.44
C SER A 88 -9.47 -9.21 -11.54
N THR A 89 -8.21 -9.57 -11.32
CA THR A 89 -7.39 -10.38 -12.22
C THR A 89 -7.20 -11.79 -11.64
N ASP A 90 -7.16 -12.80 -12.50
CA ASP A 90 -6.80 -14.17 -12.11
C ASP A 90 -5.28 -14.40 -12.20
N SER A 91 -4.84 -15.64 -11.95
CA SER A 91 -3.41 -15.99 -11.99
C SER A 91 -2.75 -15.80 -13.37
N GLY A 92 -3.53 -15.82 -14.46
CA GLY A 92 -3.04 -15.58 -15.83
C GLY A 92 -2.80 -14.11 -16.14
N GLU A 93 -3.44 -13.20 -15.40
CA GLU A 93 -3.29 -11.74 -15.51
C GLU A 93 -2.42 -11.16 -14.37
N SER A 94 -1.69 -12.00 -13.62
CA SER A 94 -0.83 -11.56 -12.51
C SER A 94 0.38 -10.75 -12.99
N ALA A 95 0.73 -9.69 -12.25
CA ALA A 95 1.96 -8.93 -12.47
C ALA A 95 3.24 -9.73 -12.12
N GLY A 96 3.09 -10.95 -11.57
CA GLY A 96 4.19 -11.78 -11.10
C GLY A 96 4.67 -11.38 -9.70
N VAL A 97 5.66 -12.13 -9.20
CA VAL A 97 6.30 -11.91 -7.90
C VAL A 97 7.81 -12.03 -8.08
N ALA A 98 8.58 -11.15 -7.44
CA ALA A 98 10.03 -11.31 -7.39
C ALA A 98 10.39 -12.42 -6.38
N GLY A 99 10.79 -13.60 -6.89
CA GLY A 99 11.11 -14.79 -6.09
C GLY A 99 10.23 -15.99 -6.44
N THR A 100 10.22 -17.03 -5.60
CA THR A 100 9.34 -18.20 -5.79
C THR A 100 8.50 -18.42 -4.52
N PRO A 101 7.16 -18.26 -4.59
CA PRO A 101 6.28 -18.50 -3.45
C PRO A 101 6.34 -19.94 -2.91
N ILE A 102 6.14 -20.13 -1.60
CA ILE A 102 6.33 -21.42 -0.92
C ILE A 102 5.43 -22.54 -1.47
N ASN A 103 4.21 -22.23 -1.90
CA ASN A 103 3.29 -23.24 -2.44
C ASN A 103 3.72 -23.65 -3.86
N GLN A 104 4.20 -22.72 -4.69
CA GLN A 104 4.78 -23.05 -6.00
C GLN A 104 6.08 -23.84 -5.88
N LEU A 105 6.88 -23.60 -4.83
CA LEU A 105 8.03 -24.44 -4.53
C LEU A 105 7.59 -25.87 -4.22
N LYS A 106 6.63 -26.06 -3.32
CA LYS A 106 6.13 -27.40 -2.97
C LYS A 106 5.63 -28.16 -4.20
N GLU A 107 4.86 -27.53 -5.07
CA GLU A 107 4.35 -28.13 -6.31
C GLU A 107 5.44 -28.62 -7.27
N LYS A 108 6.65 -28.03 -7.26
CA LYS A 108 7.77 -28.47 -8.11
C LYS A 108 8.49 -29.72 -7.59
N TRP A 109 8.29 -30.08 -6.32
CA TRP A 109 9.01 -31.17 -5.65
C TRP A 109 8.10 -32.35 -5.25
N TYR A 110 6.84 -32.31 -5.66
CA TYR A 110 5.88 -33.43 -5.63
C TYR A 110 5.47 -33.81 -7.06
#